data_AF-A0A3D0DUP2-F1
#
_entry.id   AF-A0A3D0DUP2-F1
#
_cell.length_a   1.000
_cell.length_b   1.000
_cell.length_c   1.000
_cell.angle_alpha   90.00
_cell.angle_beta   90.00
_cell.angle_gamma   90.00
#
_symmetry.space_group_name_H-M   'P 1'
#
loop_
_entity.id
_entity.type
_entity.pdbx_description
1 polymer ?
#
loop_
_entity_poly.entity_id
_entity_poly.type
_entity_poly.pdbx_seq_one_letter_code
_entity_poly.pdbx_strand_id
1 'polypeptide(L)'
;MTANAPQTTSLPRTPQRPRRLDLQAIFSWLLADGIVEKDKVKLHFAQAQGILKNAAGSMHPLTAVAQCKLLSNQPPHRLLTLDVLSEWCAAKVGLPFIRIDPLKIDFTRVADVMSASYAARFNILPVDISATTLTVATADPFATEWEAEIAKVSRRRVELVLANPLDIAQYISQFFSLAKSIRDASKTNAQDLALRNNFEQLVELGKANKQFDANDQHIVNIVDWLWGYAFEQRASDIHLEPKREFAVIRFRIDGVLH
;
A
#
# COMPACT_ATOMS: atom_id res chain seq x y z
N MET A 1 0.58 33.76 61.94
CA MET A 1 -0.29 32.64 61.51
C MET A 1 -0.24 32.59 60.00
N THR A 2 0.60 31.70 59.46
CA THR A 2 0.85 31.50 58.04
C THR A 2 -0.12 30.46 57.49
N ALA A 3 -1.01 30.85 56.58
CA ALA A 3 -1.91 29.92 55.90
C ALA A 3 -1.30 29.51 54.56
N ASN A 4 -0.99 28.21 54.46
CA ASN A 4 -0.40 27.54 53.31
C ASN A 4 -1.49 27.28 52.25
N ALA A 5 -1.31 27.77 51.02
CA ALA A 5 -2.22 27.50 49.92
C ALA A 5 -1.85 26.15 49.24
N PRO A 6 -2.83 25.33 48.83
CA PRO A 6 -2.57 24.01 48.28
C PRO A 6 -1.99 24.10 46.86
N GLN A 7 -0.86 23.42 46.65
CA GLN A 7 -0.24 23.24 45.34
C GLN A 7 -1.14 22.38 44.45
N THR A 8 -1.61 22.95 43.34
CA THR A 8 -2.32 22.20 42.30
C THR A 8 -1.35 21.23 41.62
N THR A 9 -1.47 19.96 41.96
CA THR A 9 -0.79 18.86 41.26
C THR A 9 -1.31 18.81 39.83
N SER A 10 -0.47 19.18 38.86
CA SER A 10 -0.77 19.04 37.45
C SER A 10 -0.84 17.55 37.08
N LEU A 11 -1.95 17.15 36.46
CA LEU A 11 -2.11 15.80 35.92
C LEU A 11 -0.98 15.49 34.91
N PRO A 12 -0.45 14.26 34.88
CA PRO A 12 0.57 13.88 33.91
C PRO A 12 0.01 14.04 32.49
N ARG A 13 0.72 14.81 31.65
CA ARG A 13 0.40 14.94 30.22
C ARG A 13 0.41 13.56 29.58
N THR A 14 -0.74 13.09 29.13
CA THR A 14 -0.84 11.92 28.27
C THR A 14 0.03 12.18 27.03
N PRO A 15 0.94 11.26 26.64
CA PRO A 15 1.74 11.46 25.43
C PRO A 15 0.79 11.61 24.24
N GLN A 16 0.85 12.78 23.59
CA GLN A 16 0.06 13.09 22.41
C GLN A 16 0.38 12.04 21.33
N ARG A 17 -0.64 11.37 20.81
CA ARG A 17 -0.46 10.43 19.69
C ARG A 17 0.14 11.21 18.51
N PRO A 18 1.16 10.68 17.84
CA PRO A 18 1.78 11.40 16.74
C PRO A 18 0.78 11.53 15.59
N ARG A 19 0.86 12.64 14.85
CA ARG A 19 -0.05 12.91 13.72
C ARG A 19 0.18 11.96 12.54
N ARG A 20 1.39 11.41 12.45
CA ARG A 20 1.86 10.41 11.47
C ARG A 20 2.91 9.54 12.14
N LEU A 21 3.10 8.32 11.65
CA LEU A 21 4.19 7.48 12.13
C LEU A 21 5.53 8.15 11.77
N ASP A 22 6.43 8.27 12.74
CA ASP A 22 7.75 8.87 12.54
C ASP A 22 8.88 7.99 13.13
N LEU A 23 10.12 8.30 12.76
CA LEU A 23 11.29 7.56 13.25
C LEU A 23 11.43 7.65 14.77
N GLN A 24 11.02 8.77 15.39
CA GLN A 24 11.14 8.97 16.82
C GLN A 24 10.25 7.98 17.58
N ALA A 25 8.99 7.85 17.17
CA ALA A 25 8.04 6.88 17.72
C ALA A 25 8.53 5.45 17.48
N ILE A 26 8.95 5.13 16.26
CA ILE A 26 9.43 3.78 15.91
C ILE A 26 10.61 3.37 16.79
N PHE A 27 11.68 4.17 16.86
CA PHE A 27 12.85 3.82 17.65
C PHE A 27 12.59 3.85 19.17
N SER A 28 11.68 4.72 19.64
CA SER A 28 11.24 4.70 21.03
C SER A 28 10.55 3.37 21.36
N TRP A 29 9.71 2.85 20.47
CA TRP A 29 9.03 1.57 20.67
C TRP A 29 9.96 0.38 20.51
N LEU A 30 10.87 0.39 19.52
CA LEU A 30 11.88 -0.67 19.33
C LEU A 30 12.79 -0.79 20.55
N LEU A 31 13.16 0.33 21.17
CA LEU A 31 13.92 0.35 22.41
C LEU A 31 13.10 -0.16 23.61
N ALA A 32 11.86 0.30 23.75
CA ALA A 32 10.96 -0.12 24.83
C ALA A 32 10.68 -1.63 24.79
N ASP A 33 10.62 -2.21 23.59
CA ASP A 33 10.44 -3.65 23.40
C ASP A 33 11.74 -4.44 23.52
N GLY A 34 12.89 -3.77 23.66
CA GLY A 34 14.18 -4.45 23.67
C GLY A 34 14.52 -5.13 22.34
N ILE A 35 13.89 -4.72 21.23
CA ILE A 35 14.25 -5.15 19.87
C ILE A 35 15.57 -4.49 19.44
N VAL A 36 15.82 -3.26 19.91
CA VAL A 36 17.07 -2.54 19.71
C VAL A 36 17.68 -2.18 21.07
N GLU A 37 18.98 -2.43 21.25
CA GLU A 37 19.70 -2.11 22.47
C GLU A 37 19.90 -0.59 22.65
N LYS A 38 19.95 -0.15 23.92
CA LYS A 38 20.13 1.26 24.30
C LYS A 38 21.40 1.89 23.72
N ASP A 39 22.48 1.12 23.61
CA ASP A 39 23.75 1.63 23.10
C ASP A 39 23.77 1.80 21.58
N LYS A 40 22.95 1.01 20.88
CA LYS A 40 22.87 1.00 19.41
C LYS A 40 21.72 1.86 18.85
N VAL A 41 20.71 2.19 19.67
CA VAL A 41 19.51 2.92 19.22
C VAL A 41 19.83 4.26 18.54
N LYS A 42 20.77 5.04 19.09
CA LYS A 42 21.15 6.35 18.53
C LYS A 42 21.84 6.22 17.18
N LEU A 43 22.72 5.21 17.04
CA LEU A 43 23.42 4.92 15.80
C LEU A 43 22.42 4.53 14.69
N HIS A 44 21.53 3.58 15.00
CA HIS A 44 20.53 3.10 14.04
C HIS A 44 19.50 4.18 13.69
N PHE A 45 19.10 5.02 14.64
CA PHE A 45 18.25 6.18 14.38
C PHE A 45 18.91 7.15 13.40
N ALA A 46 20.18 7.49 13.61
CA ALA A 46 20.92 8.39 12.73
C ALA A 46 21.06 7.81 11.31
N GLN A 47 21.32 6.50 11.20
CA GLN A 47 21.36 5.78 9.93
C GLN A 47 20.01 5.84 9.20
N ALA A 48 18.91 5.48 9.87
CA ALA A 48 17.57 5.53 9.31
C ALA A 48 17.16 6.95 8.90
N GLN A 49 17.54 7.96 9.70
CA GLN A 49 17.30 9.35 9.38
C GLN A 49 18.08 9.80 8.13
N GLY A 50 19.33 9.36 7.98
CA GLY A 50 20.13 9.61 6.78
C GLY A 50 19.49 9.00 5.53
N ILE A 51 19.03 7.76 5.61
CA ILE A 51 18.30 7.08 4.53
C ILE A 51 17.03 7.85 4.16
N LEU A 52 16.22 8.22 5.14
CA LEU A 52 14.96 8.93 4.92
C LEU A 52 15.17 10.31 4.26
N LYS A 53 16.23 11.03 4.64
CA LYS A 53 16.57 12.36 4.08
C LYS A 53 17.11 12.29 2.66
N ASN A 54 17.84 11.22 2.33
CA ASN A 54 18.49 11.06 1.02
C ASN A 54 17.62 10.29 0.02
N ALA A 55 16.45 9.80 0.43
CA ALA A 55 15.52 9.12 -0.44
C ALA A 55 15.01 10.06 -1.54
N ALA A 56 14.96 9.55 -2.78
CA ALA A 56 14.28 10.23 -3.86
C ALA A 56 12.76 10.15 -3.64
N GLY A 57 12.17 11.22 -3.11
CA GLY A 57 10.74 11.33 -2.85
C GLY A 57 10.31 10.97 -1.42
N SER A 58 8.99 10.77 -1.23
CA SER A 58 8.41 10.50 0.09
C SER A 58 8.57 9.02 0.46
N MET A 59 9.63 8.69 1.20
CA MET A 59 9.84 7.34 1.74
C MET A 59 9.11 7.15 3.08
N HIS A 60 8.56 5.96 3.29
CA HIS A 60 7.94 5.60 4.57
C HIS A 60 8.99 5.34 5.66
N PRO A 61 8.79 5.79 6.92
CA PRO A 61 9.76 5.61 8.00
C PRO A 61 10.14 4.15 8.28
N LEU A 62 9.17 3.21 8.24
CA LEU A 62 9.47 1.78 8.40
C LEU A 62 10.39 1.25 7.28
N THR A 63 10.26 1.76 6.05
CA THR A 63 11.15 1.41 4.94
C THR A 63 12.59 1.85 5.22
N ALA A 64 12.78 3.06 5.77
CA ALA A 64 14.11 3.55 6.15
C ALA A 64 14.74 2.69 7.26
N VAL A 65 13.95 2.26 8.25
CA VAL A 65 14.41 1.36 9.31
C VAL A 65 14.77 -0.02 8.75
N ALA A 66 13.96 -0.58 7.86
CA ALA A 66 14.25 -1.86 7.21
C ALA A 66 15.57 -1.82 6.41
N GLN A 67 15.85 -0.70 5.72
CA GLN A 67 17.09 -0.51 4.97
C GLN A 67 18.35 -0.43 5.84
N CYS A 68 18.21 -0.20 7.15
CA CYS A 68 19.31 -0.29 8.09
C CYS A 68 19.76 -1.74 8.33
N LYS A 69 18.98 -2.75 7.89
CA LYS A 69 19.28 -4.18 7.99
C LYS A 69 19.59 -4.61 9.44
N LEU A 70 18.79 -4.12 10.38
CA LEU A 70 18.97 -4.40 11.80
C LEU A 70 18.59 -5.85 12.12
N LEU A 71 19.36 -6.49 12.98
CA LEU A 71 18.96 -7.75 13.61
C LEU A 71 18.24 -7.45 14.92
N SER A 72 17.15 -8.16 15.19
CA SER A 72 16.45 -8.09 16.47
C SER A 72 17.38 -8.52 17.60
N ASN A 73 17.38 -7.79 18.70
CA ASN A 73 18.06 -8.21 19.91
C ASN A 73 17.33 -9.35 20.65
N GLN A 74 16.07 -9.59 20.33
CA GLN A 74 15.32 -10.72 20.88
C GLN A 74 15.55 -12.01 20.07
N PRO A 75 15.64 -13.19 20.72
CA PRO A 75 15.65 -14.47 20.02
C PRO A 75 14.41 -14.62 19.10
N PRO A 76 14.55 -15.13 17.87
CA PRO A 76 15.74 -15.78 17.30
C PRO A 76 16.63 -14.84 16.48
N HIS A 77 16.75 -13.56 16.88
CA HIS A 77 17.62 -12.55 16.26
C HIS A 77 17.36 -12.32 14.77
N ARG A 78 16.08 -12.33 14.38
CA ARG A 78 15.68 -12.17 12.98
C ARG A 78 16.03 -10.79 12.45
N LEU A 79 16.32 -10.74 11.16
CA LEU A 79 16.42 -9.48 10.42
C LEU A 79 15.08 -8.75 10.47
N LEU A 80 15.12 -7.46 10.81
CA LEU A 80 13.97 -6.56 10.80
C LEU A 80 13.67 -6.13 9.37
N THR A 81 13.12 -7.06 8.58
CA THR A 81 12.60 -6.77 7.24
C THR A 81 11.39 -5.82 7.34
N LEU A 82 11.02 -5.21 6.22
CA LEU A 82 9.87 -4.30 6.18
C LEU A 82 8.56 -5.01 6.58
N ASP A 83 8.39 -6.27 6.17
CA ASP A 83 7.27 -7.10 6.59
C ASP A 83 7.23 -7.31 8.10
N VAL A 84 8.35 -7.70 8.70
CA VAL A 84 8.46 -7.92 10.16
C VAL A 84 8.18 -6.64 10.92
N LEU A 85 8.73 -5.51 10.45
CA LEU A 85 8.50 -4.19 11.05
C LEU A 85 7.06 -3.72 10.91
N SER A 86 6.42 -4.01 9.78
CA SER A 86 5.01 -3.65 9.54
C SER A 86 4.09 -4.49 10.43
N GLU A 87 4.32 -5.81 10.49
CA GLU A 87 3.57 -6.73 11.36
C GLU A 87 3.72 -6.37 12.84
N TRP A 88 4.95 -6.08 13.29
CA TRP A 88 5.22 -5.58 14.64
C TRP A 88 4.53 -4.23 14.91
N CYS A 89 4.60 -3.28 13.96
CA CYS A 89 3.94 -1.98 14.10
C CYS A 89 2.43 -2.14 14.23
N ALA A 90 1.81 -3.01 13.43
CA ALA A 90 0.38 -3.33 13.50
C ALA A 90 -0.01 -3.82 14.89
N ALA A 91 0.75 -4.77 15.44
CA ALA A 91 0.56 -5.25 16.81
C ALA A 91 0.71 -4.13 17.85
N LYS A 92 1.66 -3.20 17.66
CA LYS A 92 1.86 -2.05 18.56
C LYS A 92 0.67 -1.09 18.60
N VAL A 93 0.03 -0.87 17.46
CA VAL A 93 -1.09 0.08 17.35
C VAL A 93 -2.46 -0.59 17.49
N GLY A 94 -2.50 -1.92 17.63
CA GLY A 94 -3.73 -2.69 17.78
C GLY A 94 -4.52 -2.85 16.48
N LEU A 95 -3.85 -2.85 15.33
CA LEU A 95 -4.46 -3.11 14.03
C LEU A 95 -4.11 -4.52 13.53
N PRO A 96 -5.02 -5.19 12.79
CA PRO A 96 -4.68 -6.41 12.07
C PRO A 96 -3.60 -6.14 11.02
N PHE A 97 -2.67 -7.07 10.87
CA PHE A 97 -1.70 -7.05 9.78
C PHE A 97 -2.16 -7.99 8.66
N ILE A 98 -2.07 -7.54 7.41
CA ILE A 98 -2.32 -8.40 6.24
C ILE A 98 -1.13 -8.34 5.28
N ARG A 99 -0.89 -9.47 4.62
CA ARG A 99 -0.11 -9.51 3.38
C ARG A 99 -1.09 -9.43 2.23
N ILE A 100 -0.87 -8.48 1.32
CA ILE A 100 -1.81 -8.23 0.23
C ILE A 100 -1.70 -9.36 -0.78
N ASP A 101 -2.80 -10.05 -1.02
CA ASP A 101 -2.92 -11.04 -2.07
C ASP A 101 -3.69 -10.42 -3.23
N PRO A 102 -3.03 -10.06 -4.35
CA PRO A 102 -3.67 -9.37 -5.46
C PRO A 102 -4.81 -10.20 -6.06
N LEU A 103 -4.73 -11.54 -6.05
CA LEU A 103 -5.77 -12.38 -6.65
C LEU A 103 -7.09 -12.37 -5.88
N LYS A 104 -7.07 -11.94 -4.62
CA LYS A 104 -8.27 -11.84 -3.78
C LYS A 104 -8.98 -10.49 -3.86
N ILE A 105 -8.39 -9.51 -4.54
CA ILE A 105 -8.91 -8.14 -4.60
C ILE A 105 -9.79 -7.97 -5.83
N ASP A 106 -11.04 -7.56 -5.63
CA ASP A 106 -11.93 -7.16 -6.72
C ASP A 106 -11.60 -5.75 -7.21
N PHE A 107 -10.69 -5.67 -8.18
CA PHE A 107 -10.16 -4.41 -8.73
C PHE A 107 -11.23 -3.48 -9.30
N THR A 108 -12.33 -4.03 -9.81
CA THR A 108 -13.39 -3.22 -10.41
C THR A 108 -14.05 -2.35 -9.36
N ARG A 109 -14.26 -2.91 -8.16
CA ARG A 109 -14.90 -2.22 -7.04
C ARG A 109 -13.93 -1.28 -6.31
N VAL A 110 -12.62 -1.58 -6.30
CA VAL A 110 -11.59 -0.69 -5.72
C VAL A 110 -11.54 0.66 -6.44
N ALA A 111 -11.59 0.65 -7.77
CA ALA A 111 -11.48 1.85 -8.60
C ALA A 111 -12.70 2.79 -8.52
N ASP A 112 -13.81 2.33 -7.93
CA ASP A 112 -15.02 3.12 -7.69
C ASP A 112 -14.98 3.84 -6.33
N VAL A 113 -14.13 3.42 -5.41
CA VAL A 113 -14.03 3.98 -4.05
C VAL A 113 -13.16 5.23 -4.01
N MET A 114 -12.01 5.20 -4.67
CA MET A 114 -11.07 6.33 -4.69
C MET A 114 -10.20 6.33 -5.96
N SER A 115 -9.59 7.47 -6.29
CA SER A 115 -8.66 7.57 -7.42
C SER A 115 -7.26 7.08 -7.06
N ALA A 116 -6.47 6.72 -8.08
CA ALA A 116 -5.06 6.31 -7.91
C ALA A 116 -4.23 7.36 -7.18
N SER A 117 -4.42 8.64 -7.54
CA SER A 117 -3.72 9.76 -6.92
C SER A 117 -4.10 9.94 -5.44
N TYR A 118 -5.36 9.67 -5.08
CA TYR A 118 -5.81 9.74 -3.69
C TYR A 118 -5.23 8.58 -2.86
N ALA A 119 -5.31 7.36 -3.39
CA ALA A 119 -4.70 6.17 -2.82
C ALA A 119 -3.19 6.35 -2.60
N ALA A 120 -2.47 6.83 -3.62
CA ALA A 120 -1.03 7.07 -3.56
C ALA A 120 -0.66 8.18 -2.56
N ARG A 121 -1.46 9.25 -2.47
CA ARG A 121 -1.21 10.37 -1.54
C ARG A 121 -1.20 9.92 -0.08
N PHE A 122 -2.12 9.04 0.30
CA PHE A 122 -2.23 8.52 1.67
C PHE A 122 -1.52 7.17 1.86
N ASN A 123 -1.02 6.58 0.78
CA ASN A 123 -0.51 5.21 0.72
C ASN A 123 -1.50 4.21 1.34
N ILE A 124 -2.69 4.18 0.77
CA ILE A 124 -3.82 3.34 1.20
C ILE A 124 -4.41 2.56 0.03
N LEU A 125 -4.94 1.38 0.32
CA LEU A 125 -5.52 0.50 -0.69
C LEU A 125 -6.76 -0.21 -0.15
N PRO A 126 -7.94 -0.04 -0.78
CA PRO A 126 -9.09 -0.91 -0.50
C PRO A 126 -8.76 -2.37 -0.84
N VAL A 127 -8.96 -3.27 0.12
CA VAL A 127 -8.61 -4.70 -0.01
C VAL A 127 -9.84 -5.61 0.07
N ASP A 128 -10.92 -5.15 0.69
CA ASP A 128 -12.19 -5.88 0.71
C ASP A 128 -13.38 -4.90 0.81
N ILE A 129 -14.49 -5.26 0.17
CA ILE A 129 -15.69 -4.43 0.11
C ILE A 129 -16.93 -5.31 0.30
N SER A 130 -17.59 -5.15 1.45
CA SER A 130 -18.85 -5.81 1.76
C SER A 130 -20.05 -4.87 1.53
N ALA A 131 -21.25 -5.29 1.96
CA ALA A 131 -22.43 -4.42 1.93
C ALA A 131 -22.32 -3.25 2.94
N THR A 132 -21.66 -3.46 4.08
CA THR A 132 -21.64 -2.51 5.21
C THR A 132 -20.24 -2.04 5.59
N THR A 133 -19.21 -2.77 5.20
CA THR A 133 -17.80 -2.51 5.56
C THR A 133 -16.92 -2.35 4.32
N LEU A 134 -15.94 -1.48 4.45
CA LEU A 134 -14.86 -1.24 3.50
C LEU A 134 -13.54 -1.42 4.25
N THR A 135 -12.82 -2.49 3.95
CA THR A 135 -11.52 -2.77 4.56
C THR A 135 -10.43 -2.10 3.75
N VAL A 136 -9.63 -1.25 4.40
CA VAL A 136 -8.57 -0.47 3.75
C VAL A 136 -7.23 -0.80 4.39
N ALA A 137 -6.30 -1.28 3.58
CA ALA A 137 -4.89 -1.40 3.94
C ALA A 137 -4.26 0.00 4.01
N THR A 138 -3.61 0.33 5.14
CA THR A 138 -2.87 1.57 5.33
C THR A 138 -1.41 1.30 5.67
N ALA A 139 -0.52 2.15 5.17
CA ALA A 139 0.89 2.17 5.57
C ALA A 139 1.12 2.93 6.89
N ASP A 140 0.28 3.92 7.19
CA ASP A 140 0.37 4.77 8.38
C ASP A 140 -0.92 4.69 9.21
N PRO A 141 -0.87 4.13 10.44
CA PRO A 141 -2.06 3.98 11.28
C PRO A 141 -2.57 5.30 11.88
N PHE A 142 -1.79 6.38 11.83
CA PHE A 142 -2.17 7.67 12.41
C PHE A 142 -2.64 8.69 11.37
N ALA A 143 -2.31 8.48 10.10
CA ALA A 143 -2.80 9.28 8.97
C ALA A 143 -4.24 8.88 8.62
N THR A 144 -5.21 9.30 9.44
CA THR A 144 -6.64 8.95 9.34
C THR A 144 -7.51 10.06 8.77
N GLU A 145 -6.91 11.15 8.28
CA GLU A 145 -7.64 12.33 7.79
C GLU A 145 -8.60 12.04 6.62
N TRP A 146 -8.35 10.97 5.86
CA TRP A 146 -9.15 10.55 4.71
C TRP A 146 -10.34 9.63 5.09
N GLU A 147 -10.32 9.04 6.29
CA GLU A 147 -11.23 7.96 6.67
C GLU A 147 -12.71 8.41 6.63
N ALA A 148 -13.00 9.59 7.20
CA ALA A 148 -14.35 10.14 7.24
C ALA A 148 -14.92 10.47 5.85
N GLU A 149 -14.06 10.96 4.94
CA GLU A 149 -14.46 11.27 3.56
C GLU A 149 -14.81 9.97 2.80
N ILE A 150 -13.95 8.96 2.91
CA ILE A 150 -14.15 7.66 2.26
C ILE A 150 -15.36 6.93 2.85
N ALA A 151 -15.56 6.96 4.17
CA ALA A 151 -16.74 6.38 4.80
C ALA A 151 -18.04 7.02 4.26
N LYS A 152 -18.05 8.35 4.09
CA LYS A 152 -19.20 9.09 3.56
C LYS A 152 -19.48 8.76 2.09
N VAL A 153 -18.44 8.74 1.25
CA VAL A 153 -18.58 8.45 -0.19
C VAL A 153 -18.99 7.00 -0.42
N SER A 154 -18.33 6.06 0.26
CA SER A 154 -18.60 4.63 0.13
C SER A 154 -19.89 4.19 0.83
N ARG A 155 -20.47 5.02 1.71
CA ARG A 155 -21.62 4.70 2.60
C ARG A 155 -21.40 3.41 3.40
N ARG A 156 -20.15 3.16 3.79
CA ARG A 156 -19.72 1.98 4.53
C ARG A 156 -18.88 2.39 5.71
N ARG A 157 -18.84 1.54 6.72
CA ARG A 157 -17.88 1.66 7.82
C ARG A 157 -16.50 1.29 7.28
N VAL A 158 -15.52 2.16 7.52
CA VAL A 158 -14.12 1.87 7.18
C VAL A 158 -13.51 1.03 8.31
N GLU A 159 -12.82 -0.04 7.94
CA GLU A 159 -12.01 -0.84 8.83
C GLU A 159 -10.56 -0.81 8.36
N LEU A 160 -9.64 -0.48 9.25
CA LEU A 160 -8.22 -0.35 8.92
C LEU A 160 -7.48 -1.65 9.20
N VAL A 161 -6.66 -2.04 8.23
CA VAL A 161 -5.64 -3.07 8.39
C VAL A 161 -4.30 -2.47 7.99
N LEU A 162 -3.22 -2.90 8.64
CA LEU A 162 -1.88 -2.44 8.30
C LEU A 162 -1.27 -3.43 7.29
N ALA A 163 -0.61 -2.91 6.27
CA ALA A 163 0.14 -3.73 5.32
C ALA A 163 1.50 -3.09 5.02
N ASN A 164 2.37 -3.85 4.36
CA ASN A 164 3.68 -3.38 3.98
C ASN A 164 3.56 -2.11 3.09
N PRO A 165 4.23 -0.99 3.44
CA PRO A 165 4.13 0.26 2.71
C PRO A 165 4.54 0.19 1.24
N LEU A 166 5.48 -0.70 0.89
CA LEU A 166 5.93 -0.88 -0.49
C LEU A 166 4.93 -1.72 -1.29
N ASP A 167 4.33 -2.74 -0.67
CA ASP A 167 3.30 -3.56 -1.32
C ASP A 167 2.09 -2.70 -1.66
N ILE A 168 1.62 -1.86 -0.73
CA ILE A 168 0.51 -0.92 -0.99
C ILE A 168 0.85 -0.04 -2.19
N ALA A 169 2.03 0.60 -2.20
CA ALA A 169 2.43 1.49 -3.28
C ALA A 169 2.52 0.76 -4.64
N GLN A 170 3.08 -0.45 -4.65
CA GLN A 170 3.18 -1.30 -5.82
C GLN A 170 1.79 -1.65 -6.36
N TYR A 171 0.88 -2.12 -5.51
CA TYR A 171 -0.45 -2.54 -5.91
C TYR A 171 -1.36 -1.38 -6.33
N ILE A 172 -1.21 -0.19 -5.73
CA ILE A 172 -1.86 1.02 -6.25
C ILE A 172 -1.45 1.24 -7.72
N SER A 173 -0.15 1.17 -8.04
CA SER A 173 0.30 1.39 -9.43
C SER A 173 -0.27 0.34 -10.40
N GLN A 174 -0.27 -0.93 -10.00
CA GLN A 174 -0.72 -2.06 -10.83
C GLN A 174 -2.23 -2.03 -11.04
N PHE A 175 -3.01 -1.89 -9.96
CA PHE A 175 -4.47 -2.04 -10.02
C PHE A 175 -5.15 -0.87 -10.72
N PHE A 176 -4.68 0.35 -10.48
CA PHE A 176 -5.26 1.50 -11.17
C PHE A 176 -4.89 1.55 -12.65
N SER A 177 -3.69 1.06 -13.03
CA SER A 177 -3.32 0.87 -14.44
C SER A 177 -4.24 -0.16 -15.12
N LEU A 178 -4.50 -1.28 -14.45
CA LEU A 178 -5.39 -2.33 -14.95
C LEU A 178 -6.85 -1.85 -15.05
N ALA A 179 -7.39 -1.21 -14.01
CA ALA A 179 -8.76 -0.70 -14.00
C ALA A 179 -8.98 0.39 -15.05
N LYS A 180 -7.97 1.22 -15.33
CA LYS A 180 -8.01 2.17 -16.44
C LYS A 180 -8.06 1.43 -17.79
N SER A 181 -7.18 0.46 -17.99
CA SER A 181 -7.13 -0.32 -19.23
C SER A 181 -8.44 -1.07 -19.52
N ILE A 182 -9.06 -1.67 -18.50
CA ILE A 182 -10.36 -2.35 -18.63
C ILE A 182 -11.47 -1.36 -18.99
N ARG A 183 -11.51 -0.20 -18.32
CA ARG A 183 -12.52 0.84 -18.62
C ARG A 183 -12.37 1.39 -20.03
N ASP A 184 -11.14 1.65 -20.47
CA ASP A 184 -10.88 2.16 -21.81
C ASP A 184 -11.25 1.12 -22.87
N ALA A 185 -10.96 -0.18 -22.65
CA ALA A 185 -11.41 -1.27 -23.51
C ALA A 185 -12.95 -1.41 -23.56
N SER A 186 -13.64 -1.25 -22.43
CA SER A 186 -15.11 -1.31 -22.36
C SER A 186 -15.80 -0.13 -23.06
N LYS A 187 -15.17 1.04 -23.09
CA LYS A 187 -15.66 2.24 -23.79
C LYS A 187 -15.54 2.14 -25.30
N THR A 188 -14.61 1.33 -25.82
CA THR A 188 -14.46 1.09 -27.26
C THR A 188 -15.69 0.43 -27.90
N ASN A 189 -16.56 -0.22 -27.11
CA ASN A 189 -17.84 -0.78 -27.61
C ASN A 189 -19.03 0.18 -27.53
N ALA A 190 -18.88 1.37 -26.93
CA ALA A 190 -19.96 2.35 -26.77
C ALA A 190 -19.46 3.75 -27.12
N GLN A 191 -19.42 4.03 -28.42
CA GLN A 191 -19.31 5.37 -29.03
C GLN A 191 -18.01 6.15 -28.80
N ASP A 192 -17.11 6.01 -29.79
CA ASP A 192 -16.18 7.07 -30.16
C ASP A 192 -16.98 8.34 -30.51
N LEU A 193 -16.56 9.52 -29.99
CA LEU A 193 -16.49 10.82 -30.70
C LEU A 193 -16.45 12.10 -29.83
N ALA A 194 -16.63 12.10 -28.51
CA ALA A 194 -16.80 13.38 -27.77
C ALA A 194 -15.76 13.75 -26.69
N LEU A 195 -14.89 12.84 -26.23
CA LEU A 195 -13.97 13.11 -25.12
C LEU A 195 -12.50 13.34 -25.54
N ARG A 196 -12.29 13.70 -26.81
CA ARG A 196 -10.96 13.98 -27.38
C ARG A 196 -10.32 15.32 -26.96
N ASN A 197 -11.01 16.19 -26.22
CA ASN A 197 -10.54 17.57 -25.99
C ASN A 197 -9.68 17.80 -24.74
N ASN A 198 -9.25 16.78 -23.99
CA ASN A 198 -8.39 16.99 -22.80
C ASN A 198 -7.15 16.09 -22.73
N PHE A 199 -6.85 15.35 -23.80
CA PHE A 199 -5.65 14.50 -23.87
C PHE A 199 -4.67 14.94 -24.96
N GLU A 200 -4.96 16.05 -25.63
CA GLU A 200 -4.18 16.62 -26.75
C GLU A 200 -2.91 17.37 -26.30
N GLN A 201 -2.59 17.44 -25.00
CA GLN A 201 -1.44 18.22 -24.49
C GLN A 201 -0.34 17.46 -23.76
N LEU A 202 -0.38 16.12 -23.67
CA LEU A 202 0.74 15.40 -23.02
C LEU A 202 1.41 14.29 -23.81
N VAL A 203 0.91 13.88 -24.98
CA VAL A 203 1.65 12.95 -25.85
C VAL A 203 1.30 13.19 -27.32
N GLU A 204 1.80 14.28 -27.91
CA GLU A 204 2.15 14.25 -29.33
C GLU A 204 3.47 13.49 -29.46
N LEU A 205 3.40 12.27 -30.01
CA LEU A 205 4.44 11.49 -30.72
C LEU A 205 3.91 10.05 -30.86
N GLY A 206 3.09 9.76 -31.86
CA GLY A 206 3.59 8.96 -32.98
C GLY A 206 2.46 8.59 -33.94
N LYS A 207 2.48 9.24 -35.09
CA LYS A 207 1.52 9.25 -36.20
C LYS A 207 1.10 7.86 -36.75
N ALA A 208 -0.18 7.79 -37.15
CA ALA A 208 -0.76 7.12 -38.34
C ALA A 208 -1.16 5.62 -38.32
N ASN A 209 -2.47 5.41 -38.58
CA ASN A 209 -3.14 4.32 -39.32
C ASN A 209 -2.99 2.85 -38.89
N LYS A 210 -3.97 2.39 -38.09
CA LYS A 210 -4.82 1.20 -38.32
C LYS A 210 -4.14 -0.14 -38.69
N GLN A 211 -3.78 -0.92 -37.67
CA GLN A 211 -3.92 -2.39 -37.53
C GLN A 211 -3.61 -2.72 -36.06
N PHE A 212 -4.34 -3.62 -35.40
CA PHE A 212 -4.00 -4.04 -34.03
C PHE A 212 -2.63 -4.72 -34.07
N ASP A 213 -1.59 -4.01 -33.63
CA ASP A 213 -0.20 -4.43 -33.71
C ASP A 213 0.25 -4.95 -32.34
N ALA A 214 1.16 -5.93 -32.32
CA ALA A 214 1.73 -6.51 -31.08
C ALA A 214 2.51 -5.48 -30.23
N ASN A 215 2.52 -4.21 -30.65
CA ASN A 215 3.07 -3.03 -29.99
C ASN A 215 2.03 -2.24 -29.16
N ASP A 216 0.81 -2.74 -28.98
CA ASP A 216 -0.11 -2.18 -27.98
C ASP A 216 0.52 -2.36 -26.58
N GLN A 217 1.22 -1.33 -26.10
CA GLN A 217 1.99 -1.31 -24.85
C GLN A 217 1.17 -1.79 -23.64
N HIS A 218 -0.16 -1.65 -23.70
CA HIS A 218 -1.10 -2.12 -22.70
C HIS A 218 -1.23 -3.65 -22.64
N ILE A 219 -1.22 -4.32 -23.80
CA ILE A 219 -1.20 -5.79 -23.90
C ILE A 219 0.13 -6.30 -23.39
N VAL A 220 1.24 -5.65 -23.78
CA VAL A 220 2.59 -5.99 -23.33
C VAL A 220 2.69 -5.92 -21.80
N ASN A 221 2.21 -4.84 -21.18
CA ASN A 221 2.28 -4.67 -19.73
C ASN A 221 1.46 -5.71 -18.94
N ILE A 222 0.29 -6.10 -19.45
CA ILE A 222 -0.55 -7.14 -18.82
C ILE A 222 0.14 -8.50 -18.92
N VAL A 223 0.72 -8.80 -20.09
CA VAL A 223 1.48 -10.03 -20.31
C VAL A 223 2.70 -10.05 -19.39
N ASP A 224 3.49 -8.98 -19.34
CA ASP A 224 4.66 -8.87 -18.44
C ASP A 224 4.29 -9.05 -16.97
N TRP A 225 3.17 -8.49 -16.52
CA TRP A 225 2.66 -8.70 -15.17
C TRP A 225 2.29 -10.16 -14.92
N LEU A 226 1.59 -10.82 -15.85
CA LEU A 226 1.24 -12.24 -15.74
C LEU A 226 2.49 -13.13 -15.66
N TRP A 227 3.52 -12.82 -16.44
CA TRP A 227 4.80 -13.53 -16.41
C TRP A 227 5.56 -13.29 -15.10
N GLY A 228 5.64 -12.05 -14.64
CA GLY A 228 6.27 -11.70 -13.37
C GLY A 228 5.60 -12.41 -12.20
N TYR A 229 4.27 -12.39 -12.17
CA TYR A 229 3.48 -13.07 -11.15
C TYR A 229 3.68 -14.60 -11.19
N ALA A 230 3.63 -15.22 -12.37
CA ALA A 230 3.91 -16.65 -12.53
C ALA A 230 5.31 -17.01 -12.02
N PHE A 231 6.30 -16.18 -12.32
CA PHE A 231 7.68 -16.39 -11.89
C PHE A 231 7.83 -16.27 -10.37
N GLU A 232 7.29 -15.22 -9.76
CA GLU A 232 7.31 -14.99 -8.32
C GLU A 232 6.65 -16.14 -7.55
N GLN A 233 5.52 -16.63 -8.05
CA GLN A 233 4.78 -17.75 -7.47
C GLN A 233 5.34 -19.13 -7.87
N ARG A 234 6.39 -19.19 -8.69
CA ARG A 234 6.95 -20.43 -9.25
C ARG A 234 5.91 -21.31 -9.94
N ALA A 235 4.95 -20.68 -10.61
CA ALA A 235 3.93 -21.38 -11.38
C ALA A 235 4.58 -22.13 -12.56
N SER A 236 4.23 -23.39 -12.75
CA SER A 236 4.69 -24.23 -13.88
C SER A 236 3.92 -23.93 -15.16
N ASP A 237 2.64 -23.54 -15.04
CA ASP A 237 1.75 -23.31 -16.17
C ASP A 237 0.86 -22.08 -15.93
N ILE A 238 0.60 -21.32 -17.00
CA ILE A 238 -0.41 -20.25 -17.03
C ILE A 238 -1.50 -20.68 -18.02
N HIS A 239 -2.70 -20.93 -17.52
CA HIS A 239 -3.86 -21.34 -18.31
C HIS A 239 -4.73 -20.12 -18.58
N LEU A 240 -4.92 -19.77 -19.85
CA LEU A 240 -5.87 -18.74 -20.28
C LEU A 240 -7.08 -19.37 -20.99
N GLU A 241 -8.27 -19.12 -20.44
CA GLU A 241 -9.54 -19.55 -21.01
C GLU A 241 -10.40 -18.34 -21.41
N PRO A 242 -10.33 -17.90 -22.67
CA PRO A 242 -11.22 -16.86 -23.18
C PRO A 242 -12.66 -17.39 -23.24
N LYS A 243 -13.59 -16.64 -22.65
CA LYS A 243 -15.05 -16.80 -22.79
C LYS A 243 -15.59 -15.62 -23.60
N ARG A 244 -16.89 -15.63 -23.88
CA ARG A 244 -17.54 -14.61 -24.73
C ARG A 244 -17.40 -13.18 -24.19
N GLU A 245 -17.39 -13.00 -22.88
CA GLU A 245 -17.37 -11.66 -22.25
C GLU A 245 -16.21 -11.43 -21.27
N PHE A 246 -15.50 -12.49 -20.87
CA PHE A 246 -14.38 -12.42 -19.94
C PHE A 246 -13.38 -13.54 -20.25
N ALA A 247 -12.15 -13.43 -19.74
CA ALA A 247 -11.17 -14.50 -19.78
C ALA A 247 -10.84 -14.94 -18.36
N VAL A 248 -10.75 -16.25 -18.13
CA VAL A 248 -10.30 -16.81 -16.85
C VAL A 248 -8.83 -17.15 -16.97
N ILE A 249 -8.02 -16.68 -16.03
CA ILE A 249 -6.60 -16.99 -15.94
C ILE A 249 -6.37 -17.84 -14.70
N ARG A 250 -5.67 -18.97 -14.87
CA ARG A 250 -5.34 -19.91 -13.79
C ARG A 250 -3.84 -20.21 -13.80
N PHE A 251 -3.24 -20.36 -12.63
CA PHE A 251 -1.82 -20.70 -12.48
C PHE A 251 -1.68 -22.08 -11.87
N ARG A 252 -0.83 -22.93 -12.45
CA ARG A 252 -0.45 -24.18 -11.78
C ARG A 252 0.75 -23.91 -10.89
N ILE A 253 0.59 -23.99 -9.58
CA ILE A 253 1.67 -23.79 -8.60
C ILE A 253 1.87 -25.12 -7.88
N ASP A 254 3.10 -25.63 -7.84
CA ASP A 254 3.45 -26.91 -7.20
C ASP A 254 2.56 -28.10 -7.63
N GLY A 255 2.10 -28.10 -8.88
CA GLY A 255 1.25 -29.16 -9.46
C GLY A 255 -0.25 -28.96 -9.28
N VAL A 256 -0.70 -27.96 -8.52
CA VAL A 256 -2.12 -27.68 -8.24
C VAL A 256 -2.58 -26.47 -9.05
N LEU A 257 -3.77 -26.54 -9.66
CA LEU A 257 -4.37 -25.40 -10.39
C LEU A 257 -5.04 -24.43 -9.42
N HIS A 258 -4.67 -23.16 -9.52
CA HIS A 258 -5.24 -22.02 -8.82
C HIS A 258 -5.95 -21.08 -9.80
#